data_AF-A0A921GF80-F1
#
_entry.id   AF-A0A921GF80-F1
#
_cell.length_a   1.000
_cell.length_b   1.000
_cell.length_c   1.000
_cell.angle_alpha   90.00
_cell.angle_beta   90.00
_cell.angle_gamma   90.00
#
_symmetry.space_group_name_H-M   'P 1'
#
loop_
_entity.id
_entity.type
_entity.pdbx_description
1 polymer ?
#
loop_
_entity_poly.entity_id
_entity_poly.type
_entity_poly.pdbx_seq_one_letter_code
_entity_poly.pdbx_strand_id
1 'polypeptide(L)'
;MIALAAQAALLVAYAAYVRSLGRLRASRGAWATALLICAAALACGWFGAALASWALTGAWADPLAAGAGWGVAAAWAVATLALTLLDAFFDEEPLALMWAPVAAPGALSCVLLACAAALGGGAAPLGVTAALVGAPLCLMFALAMRRRGSGGRRETALLACVLALCSAAVALGEPAVAAGALAVELLVYLLLTGGFERLRRGFETSTERFQQEVLSRQYDEIRSIYLDMRGWRHDYHNHLQVMKADLAQGFSGHATPKNHAHAPAHHQTAGR
;
A
#
# COMPACT_ATOMS: atom_id res chain seq x y z
N MET A 1 22.19 13.47 -20.11
CA MET A 1 22.42 12.65 -18.88
C MET A 1 21.33 12.76 -17.81
N ILE A 2 20.93 13.97 -17.37
CA ILE A 2 19.89 14.17 -16.33
C ILE A 2 18.56 13.49 -16.72
N ALA A 3 18.16 13.62 -17.99
CA ALA A 3 16.92 13.02 -18.48
C ALA A 3 16.93 11.47 -18.44
N LEU A 4 18.07 10.82 -18.71
CA LEU A 4 18.19 9.36 -18.57
C LEU A 4 17.99 8.92 -17.12
N ALA A 5 18.64 9.62 -16.18
CA ALA A 5 18.50 9.36 -14.75
C ALA A 5 17.05 9.56 -14.28
N ALA A 6 16.38 10.60 -14.77
CA ALA A 6 14.97 10.86 -14.47
C ALA A 6 14.04 9.74 -14.98
N GLN A 7 14.25 9.26 -16.21
CA GLN A 7 13.49 8.14 -16.78
C GLN A 7 13.74 6.82 -16.05
N ALA A 8 14.99 6.55 -15.64
CA ALA A 8 15.32 5.38 -14.82
C ALA A 8 14.65 5.45 -13.43
N ALA A 9 14.68 6.62 -12.78
CA ALA A 9 14.02 6.83 -11.50
C ALA A 9 12.50 6.67 -11.61
N LEU A 10 11.90 7.18 -12.68
CA LEU A 10 10.48 7.02 -12.96
C LEU A 10 10.10 5.54 -13.17
N LEU A 11 10.93 4.76 -13.87
CA LEU A 11 10.71 3.32 -14.04
C LEU A 11 10.76 2.57 -12.70
N VAL A 12 11.70 2.93 -11.82
CA VAL A 12 11.76 2.36 -10.46
C VAL A 12 10.51 2.72 -9.66
N ALA A 13 10.06 3.97 -9.74
CA ALA A 13 8.81 4.41 -9.10
C ALA A 13 7.61 3.64 -9.66
N TYR A 14 7.55 3.41 -10.97
CA TYR A 14 6.49 2.63 -11.62
C TYR A 14 6.47 1.17 -11.15
N ALA A 15 7.63 0.52 -11.09
CA ALA A 15 7.74 -0.83 -10.55
C ALA A 15 7.33 -0.90 -9.07
N ALA A 16 7.73 0.08 -8.25
CA ALA A 16 7.34 0.17 -6.85
C ALA A 16 5.83 0.39 -6.67
N TYR A 17 5.21 1.20 -7.54
CA TYR A 17 3.77 1.41 -7.58
C TYR A 17 3.03 0.12 -7.92
N VAL A 18 3.41 -0.60 -8.98
CA VAL A 18 2.80 -1.89 -9.35
C VAL A 18 2.91 -2.89 -8.19
N ARG A 19 4.09 -2.95 -7.57
CA ARG A 19 4.30 -3.78 -6.37
C ARG A 19 3.39 -3.41 -5.20
N SER A 20 3.02 -2.13 -5.07
CA SER A 20 2.17 -1.63 -3.99
C SER A 20 0.67 -1.79 -4.26
N LEU A 21 0.27 -2.07 -5.51
CA LEU A 21 -1.13 -2.23 -5.91
C LEU A 21 -1.64 -3.66 -5.71
N GLY A 22 -0.88 -4.65 -6.17
CA GLY A 22 -1.31 -6.05 -6.18
C GLY A 22 -0.85 -6.82 -4.94
N ARG A 23 -1.59 -7.87 -4.59
CA ARG A 23 -1.13 -8.92 -3.65
C ARG A 23 -0.34 -9.96 -4.44
N LEU A 24 0.67 -9.49 -5.15
CA LEU A 24 1.43 -10.29 -6.10
C LEU A 24 2.13 -11.45 -5.37
N ARG A 25 1.85 -12.68 -5.82
CA ARG A 25 2.61 -13.88 -5.40
C ARG A 25 3.90 -14.07 -6.19
N ALA A 26 4.29 -13.08 -7.00
CA ALA A 26 5.48 -13.13 -7.84
C ALA A 26 6.74 -13.42 -7.00
N SER A 27 7.51 -14.43 -7.42
CA SER A 27 8.79 -14.77 -6.81
C SER A 27 9.81 -13.64 -7.01
N ARG A 28 10.86 -13.61 -6.18
CA ARG A 28 11.97 -12.65 -6.36
C ARG A 28 12.60 -12.75 -7.76
N GLY A 29 12.63 -13.95 -8.34
CA GLY A 29 13.11 -14.21 -9.70
C GLY A 29 12.26 -13.54 -10.78
N ALA A 30 10.93 -13.64 -10.68
CA ALA A 30 10.01 -13.03 -11.64
C ALA A 30 10.12 -11.48 -11.66
N TRP A 31 10.29 -10.88 -10.48
CA TRP A 31 10.56 -9.44 -10.37
C TRP A 31 11.91 -9.06 -10.97
N ALA A 32 12.96 -9.85 -10.72
CA ALA A 32 14.28 -9.59 -11.30
C ALA A 32 14.24 -9.66 -12.84
N THR A 33 13.54 -10.65 -13.41
CA THR A 33 13.40 -10.75 -14.87
C THR A 33 12.63 -9.59 -15.46
N ALA A 34 11.51 -9.18 -14.84
CA ALA A 34 10.74 -8.04 -15.33
C ALA A 34 11.54 -6.74 -15.27
N LEU A 35 12.24 -6.49 -14.17
CA LEU A 35 13.10 -5.31 -14.03
C LEU A 35 14.27 -5.32 -15.02
N LEU A 36 14.86 -6.50 -15.27
CA LEU A 36 15.93 -6.65 -16.26
C LEU A 36 15.43 -6.34 -17.68
N ILE A 37 14.25 -6.84 -18.05
CA ILE A 37 13.62 -6.54 -19.35
C ILE A 37 13.37 -5.02 -19.47
N CYS A 38 12.79 -4.40 -18.44
CA CYS A 38 12.52 -2.96 -18.42
C CYS A 38 13.81 -2.12 -18.53
N ALA A 39 14.84 -2.47 -17.76
CA ALA A 39 16.12 -1.77 -17.78
C ALA A 39 16.84 -1.93 -19.12
N ALA A 40 16.84 -3.14 -19.69
CA ALA A 40 17.41 -3.40 -21.01
C ALA A 40 16.67 -2.66 -22.11
N ALA A 41 15.33 -2.62 -22.05
CA ALA A 41 14.51 -1.86 -23.01
C ALA A 41 14.81 -0.36 -22.95
N LEU A 42 14.89 0.23 -21.75
CA LEU A 42 15.26 1.65 -21.58
C LEU A 42 16.67 1.93 -22.10
N ALA A 43 17.65 1.09 -21.77
CA ALA A 43 19.03 1.25 -22.22
C ALA A 43 19.13 1.17 -23.75
N CYS A 44 18.47 0.18 -24.36
CA CYS A 44 18.41 -0.01 -25.80
C CYS A 44 17.71 1.15 -26.51
N GLY A 45 16.55 1.58 -25.98
CA GLY A 45 15.81 2.72 -26.52
C GLY A 45 16.58 4.03 -26.44
N TRP A 46 17.29 4.27 -25.34
CA TRP A 46 18.10 5.47 -25.15
C TRP A 46 19.36 5.48 -26.03
N PHE A 47 20.11 4.38 -26.03
CA PHE A 47 21.36 4.28 -26.80
C PHE A 47 21.09 4.23 -28.30
N GLY A 48 20.06 3.49 -28.74
CA GLY A 48 19.65 3.45 -30.14
C GLY A 48 19.24 4.84 -30.66
N ALA A 49 18.51 5.61 -29.85
CA ALA A 49 18.14 6.98 -30.21
C ALA A 49 19.33 7.94 -30.21
N ALA A 50 20.28 7.80 -29.28
CA ALA A 50 21.52 8.57 -29.26
C ALA A 50 22.39 8.28 -30.48
N LEU A 51 22.49 7.00 -30.87
CA LEU A 51 23.22 6.56 -32.06
C LEU A 51 22.57 7.08 -33.35
N ALA A 52 21.23 7.03 -33.44
CA ALA A 52 20.49 7.59 -34.56
C ALA A 52 20.69 9.11 -34.67
N SER A 53 20.66 9.83 -33.54
CA SER A 53 21.00 11.25 -33.50
C SER A 53 22.41 11.50 -34.01
N TRP A 54 23.41 10.74 -33.52
CA TRP A 54 24.79 10.89 -33.95
C TRP A 54 24.97 10.60 -35.45
N ALA A 55 24.29 9.59 -35.99
CA ALA A 55 24.35 9.29 -37.42
C ALA A 55 23.79 10.42 -38.31
N LEU A 56 22.81 11.18 -37.80
CA LEU A 56 22.17 12.28 -38.53
C LEU A 56 22.91 13.62 -38.36
N THR A 57 23.47 13.89 -37.18
CA THR A 57 24.05 15.21 -36.84
C THR A 57 25.56 15.21 -36.64
N GLY A 58 26.20 14.03 -36.57
CA GLY A 58 27.62 13.88 -36.26
C GLY A 58 28.00 14.15 -34.79
N ALA A 59 27.02 14.52 -33.95
CA ALA A 59 27.23 14.88 -32.56
C ALA A 59 26.39 14.02 -31.62
N TRP A 60 26.98 13.67 -30.47
CA TRP A 60 26.24 13.04 -29.38
C TRP A 60 25.34 14.08 -28.72
N ALA A 61 24.03 13.99 -28.99
CA ALA A 61 23.02 14.84 -28.37
C ALA A 61 22.09 14.01 -27.47
N ASP A 62 21.48 14.64 -26.47
CA ASP A 62 20.43 14.00 -25.69
C ASP A 62 19.27 13.62 -26.64
N PRO A 63 18.81 12.35 -26.67
CA PRO A 63 17.81 11.86 -27.63
C PRO A 63 16.50 12.66 -27.65
N LEU A 64 16.11 13.18 -26.49
CA LEU A 64 14.90 13.99 -26.32
C LEU A 64 15.06 15.39 -26.91
N ALA A 65 16.26 15.96 -26.87
CA ALA A 65 16.57 17.26 -27.46
C ALA A 65 16.72 17.14 -28.99
N ALA A 66 17.22 16.00 -29.47
CA ALA A 66 17.41 15.72 -30.90
C ALA A 66 16.12 15.30 -31.64
N GLY A 67 14.96 15.26 -30.97
CA GLY A 67 13.71 14.77 -31.56
C GLY A 67 13.69 13.26 -31.83
N ALA A 68 14.72 12.51 -31.43
CA ALA A 68 14.85 11.07 -31.58
C ALA A 68 14.17 10.29 -30.44
N GLY A 69 13.14 10.86 -29.81
CA GLY A 69 12.49 10.30 -28.60
C GLY A 69 11.71 8.99 -28.82
N TRP A 70 11.50 8.57 -30.07
CA TRP A 70 10.73 7.36 -30.42
C TRP A 70 11.32 6.08 -29.83
N GLY A 71 12.65 5.98 -29.71
CA GLY A 71 13.31 4.83 -29.08
C GLY A 71 13.00 4.73 -27.58
N VAL A 72 12.92 5.87 -26.89
CA VAL A 72 12.57 5.95 -25.46
C VAL A 72 11.08 5.70 -25.26
N ALA A 73 10.21 6.16 -26.17
CA ALA A 73 8.79 5.86 -26.15
C ALA A 73 8.52 4.35 -26.30
N ALA A 74 9.18 3.70 -27.27
CA ALA A 74 9.09 2.26 -27.47
C ALA A 74 9.56 1.47 -26.24
N ALA A 75 10.62 1.92 -25.57
CA ALA A 75 11.08 1.32 -24.33
C ALA A 75 10.01 1.35 -23.22
N TRP A 76 9.25 2.45 -23.11
CA TRP A 76 8.14 2.56 -22.17
C TRP A 76 6.95 1.68 -22.54
N ALA A 77 6.67 1.49 -23.84
CA ALA A 77 5.68 0.50 -24.28
C ALA A 77 6.07 -0.92 -23.84
N VAL A 78 7.35 -1.29 -23.99
CA VAL A 78 7.89 -2.58 -23.52
C VAL A 78 7.82 -2.69 -22.00
N ALA A 79 8.19 -1.65 -21.26
CA ALA A 79 8.11 -1.65 -19.80
C ALA A 79 6.67 -1.82 -19.29
N THR A 80 5.71 -1.13 -19.94
CA THR A 80 4.28 -1.25 -19.65
C THR A 80 3.80 -2.66 -19.92
N LEU A 81 4.16 -3.23 -21.08
CA LEU A 81 3.80 -4.60 -21.44
C LEU A 81 4.40 -5.61 -20.46
N ALA A 82 5.68 -5.48 -20.11
CA ALA A 82 6.35 -6.38 -19.19
C ALA A 82 5.71 -6.37 -17.79
N LEU A 83 5.39 -5.19 -17.26
CA LEU A 83 4.79 -5.05 -15.92
C LEU A 83 3.30 -5.43 -15.91
N THR A 84 2.56 -5.16 -16.99
CA THR A 84 1.18 -5.64 -17.12
C THR A 84 1.12 -7.15 -17.29
N LEU A 85 2.07 -7.77 -17.99
CA LEU A 85 2.19 -9.23 -18.08
C LEU A 85 2.63 -9.86 -16.75
N LEU A 86 3.50 -9.19 -16.00
CA LEU A 86 3.87 -9.63 -14.64
C LEU A 86 2.64 -9.65 -13.73
N ASP A 87 1.84 -8.59 -13.77
CA ASP A 87 0.59 -8.49 -13.01
C ASP A 87 -0.44 -9.54 -13.47
N ALA A 88 -0.64 -9.65 -14.79
CA ALA A 88 -1.52 -10.62 -15.44
C ALA A 88 -1.29 -12.08 -14.99
N PHE A 89 -0.03 -12.45 -14.78
CA PHE A 89 0.35 -13.83 -14.49
C PHE A 89 0.43 -14.13 -12.99
N PHE A 90 0.77 -13.15 -12.15
CA PHE A 90 1.11 -13.36 -10.74
C PHE A 90 0.17 -12.69 -9.74
N ASP A 91 -0.81 -11.93 -10.19
CA ASP A 91 -1.80 -11.33 -9.29
C ASP A 91 -2.98 -12.26 -8.98
N GLU A 92 -3.55 -12.09 -7.80
CA GLU A 92 -4.71 -12.88 -7.36
C GLU A 92 -6.04 -12.31 -7.89
N GLU A 93 -6.09 -11.02 -8.27
CA GLU A 93 -7.30 -10.41 -8.81
C GLU A 93 -7.46 -10.68 -10.32
N PRO A 94 -8.69 -10.79 -10.82
CA PRO A 94 -8.93 -10.99 -12.24
C PRO A 94 -8.43 -9.78 -13.04
N LEU A 95 -7.66 -10.09 -14.08
CA LEU A 95 -7.07 -9.16 -15.05
C LEU A 95 -8.00 -8.02 -15.46
N ALA A 96 -9.28 -8.32 -15.69
CA ALA A 96 -10.30 -7.38 -16.16
C ALA A 96 -10.50 -6.14 -15.25
N LEU A 97 -10.16 -6.23 -13.95
CA LEU A 97 -10.25 -5.12 -13.00
C LEU A 97 -8.90 -4.41 -12.80
N MET A 98 -7.79 -5.10 -13.06
CA MET A 98 -6.42 -4.68 -12.73
C MET A 98 -5.67 -4.04 -13.89
N TRP A 99 -5.99 -4.40 -15.14
CA TRP A 99 -5.22 -3.97 -16.32
C TRP A 99 -5.14 -2.46 -16.48
N ALA A 100 -6.26 -1.74 -16.28
CA ALA A 100 -6.33 -0.30 -16.48
C ALA A 100 -5.43 0.51 -15.50
N PRO A 101 -5.51 0.33 -14.17
CA PRO A 101 -4.67 1.08 -13.24
C PRO A 101 -3.19 0.72 -13.30
N VAL A 102 -2.86 -0.50 -13.75
CA VAL A 102 -1.48 -0.97 -13.91
C VAL A 102 -0.86 -0.44 -15.21
N ALA A 103 -1.58 -0.50 -16.34
CA ALA A 103 -1.06 -0.08 -17.64
C ALA A 103 -1.05 1.45 -17.83
N ALA A 104 -1.99 2.18 -17.20
CA ALA A 104 -2.21 3.59 -17.49
C ALA A 104 -0.98 4.50 -17.29
N PRO A 105 -0.16 4.38 -16.23
CA PRO A 105 1.03 5.21 -16.06
C PRO A 105 2.09 5.02 -17.15
N GLY A 106 2.34 3.78 -17.54
CA GLY A 106 3.32 3.45 -18.57
C GLY A 106 2.82 3.77 -19.99
N ALA A 107 1.52 3.64 -20.24
CA ALA A 107 0.90 4.11 -21.48
C ALA A 107 0.99 5.65 -21.59
N LEU A 108 0.75 6.37 -20.49
CA LEU A 108 0.85 7.82 -20.46
C LEU A 108 2.30 8.29 -20.73
N SER A 109 3.31 7.68 -20.12
CA SER A 109 4.71 8.03 -20.40
C SER A 109 5.10 7.74 -21.85
N CYS A 110 4.65 6.61 -22.42
CA CYS A 110 4.85 6.30 -23.84
C CYS A 110 4.24 7.37 -24.76
N VAL A 111 2.98 7.74 -24.52
CA VAL A 111 2.27 8.75 -25.33
C VAL A 111 2.94 10.11 -25.22
N LEU A 112 3.28 10.57 -24.01
CA LEU A 112 3.93 11.86 -23.83
C LEU A 112 5.32 11.90 -24.51
N LEU A 113 6.09 10.82 -24.45
CA LEU A 113 7.38 10.71 -25.15
C LEU A 113 7.23 10.73 -26.68
N ALA A 114 6.21 10.04 -27.21
CA ALA A 114 5.91 10.06 -28.64
C ALA A 114 5.46 11.44 -29.12
N CYS A 115 4.61 12.12 -28.34
CA CYS A 115 4.20 13.50 -28.61
C CYS A 115 5.39 14.46 -28.56
N ALA A 116 6.28 14.32 -27.56
CA ALA A 116 7.49 15.13 -27.45
C ALA A 116 8.42 14.95 -28.66
N ALA A 117 8.57 13.72 -29.17
CA ALA A 117 9.34 13.45 -30.38
C ALA A 117 8.69 14.06 -31.63
N ALA A 118 7.36 14.01 -31.75
CA ALA A 118 6.62 14.56 -32.89
C ALA A 118 6.62 16.09 -32.95
N LEU A 119 6.73 16.77 -31.80
CA LEU A 119 6.77 18.23 -31.70
C LEU A 119 8.13 18.84 -32.09
N GLY A 120 9.11 18.02 -32.45
CA GLY A 120 10.32 18.45 -33.16
C GLY A 120 11.15 19.51 -32.41
N GLY A 121 11.75 19.14 -31.26
CA GLY A 121 12.95 19.77 -30.69
C GLY A 121 12.93 21.26 -30.33
N GLY A 122 11.82 21.98 -30.52
CA GLY A 122 11.73 23.44 -30.28
C GLY A 122 11.34 23.84 -28.86
N ALA A 123 10.80 22.92 -28.06
CA ALA A 123 10.38 23.20 -26.68
C ALA A 123 11.56 23.04 -25.71
N ALA A 124 11.74 24.01 -24.80
CA ALA A 124 12.79 23.99 -23.79
C ALA A 124 12.93 22.58 -23.15
N PRO A 125 14.09 21.92 -23.31
CA PRO A 125 14.23 20.48 -23.00
C PRO A 125 13.89 20.16 -21.54
N LEU A 126 14.07 21.11 -20.64
CA LEU A 126 13.78 20.98 -19.22
C LEU A 126 12.26 20.93 -18.92
N GLY A 127 11.45 21.79 -19.56
CA GLY A 127 10.00 21.78 -19.36
C GLY A 127 9.34 20.50 -19.89
N VAL A 128 9.83 19.98 -21.01
CA VAL A 128 9.39 18.69 -21.55
C VAL A 128 9.77 17.56 -20.59
N THR A 129 11.01 17.53 -20.07
CA THR A 129 11.42 16.50 -19.10
C THR A 129 10.63 16.55 -17.79
N ALA A 130 10.22 17.75 -17.35
CA ALA A 130 9.39 17.93 -16.16
C ALA A 130 8.01 17.30 -16.35
N ALA A 131 7.34 17.60 -17.47
CA ALA A 131 6.02 17.04 -17.78
C ALA A 131 6.08 15.51 -17.96
N LEU A 132 7.16 15.00 -18.56
CA LEU A 132 7.39 13.57 -18.79
C LEU A 132 7.55 12.75 -17.50
N VAL A 133 7.92 13.39 -16.38
CA VAL A 133 8.11 12.74 -15.08
C VAL A 133 6.94 13.03 -14.14
N GLY A 134 6.51 14.28 -14.05
CA GLY A 134 5.46 14.69 -13.12
C GLY A 134 4.07 14.18 -13.48
N ALA A 135 3.70 14.16 -14.75
CA ALA A 135 2.36 13.71 -15.16
C ALA A 135 2.13 12.20 -14.85
N PRO A 136 3.08 11.27 -15.14
CA PRO A 136 2.97 9.88 -14.69
C PRO A 136 2.90 9.73 -13.16
N LEU A 137 3.73 10.46 -12.40
CA LEU A 137 3.71 10.39 -10.93
C LEU A 137 2.37 10.86 -10.34
N CYS A 138 1.83 11.96 -10.86
CA CYS A 138 0.48 12.43 -10.55
C CYS A 138 -0.57 11.33 -10.77
N LEU A 139 -0.53 10.69 -11.94
CA LEU A 139 -1.48 9.64 -12.31
C LEU A 139 -1.35 8.43 -11.38
N MET A 140 -0.13 7.97 -11.12
CA MET A 140 0.13 6.85 -10.21
C MET A 140 -0.40 7.13 -8.81
N PHE A 141 -0.18 8.33 -8.28
CA PHE A 141 -0.73 8.70 -6.97
C PHE A 141 -2.26 8.76 -6.98
N ALA A 142 -2.86 9.39 -8.00
CA ALA A 142 -4.31 9.50 -8.10
C ALA A 142 -4.98 8.12 -8.20
N LEU A 143 -4.41 7.19 -8.97
CA LEU A 143 -4.89 5.82 -9.10
C LEU A 143 -4.69 5.03 -7.80
N ALA A 144 -3.54 5.16 -7.13
CA ALA A 144 -3.28 4.54 -5.83
C ALA A 144 -4.30 5.00 -4.78
N MET A 145 -4.58 6.30 -4.70
CA MET A 145 -5.54 6.87 -3.75
C MET A 145 -6.99 6.46 -4.06
N ARG A 146 -7.37 6.40 -5.35
CA ARG A 146 -8.69 5.92 -5.79
C ARG A 146 -8.91 4.44 -5.42
N ARG A 147 -7.94 3.57 -5.69
CA ARG A 147 -8.01 2.13 -5.33
C ARG A 147 -8.11 1.92 -3.83
N ARG A 148 -7.42 2.75 -3.03
CA ARG A 148 -7.37 2.61 -1.56
C ARG A 148 -8.62 3.15 -0.86
N GLY A 149 -9.57 3.74 -1.57
CA GLY A 149 -10.82 4.27 -1.01
C GLY A 149 -10.64 5.45 -0.04
N SER A 150 -9.43 5.99 0.08
CA SER A 150 -9.06 6.98 1.10
C SER A 150 -8.83 8.39 0.55
N GLY A 151 -8.70 8.55 -0.77
CA GLY A 151 -8.39 9.84 -1.37
C GLY A 151 -9.61 10.74 -1.49
N GLY A 152 -9.72 11.73 -0.60
CA GLY A 152 -10.56 12.89 -0.89
C GLY A 152 -10.05 13.60 -2.15
N ARG A 153 -10.95 14.12 -3.00
CA ARG A 153 -10.57 14.90 -4.22
C ARG A 153 -9.56 16.02 -3.91
N ARG A 154 -9.56 16.51 -2.66
CA ARG A 154 -8.65 17.52 -2.13
C ARG A 154 -7.19 17.04 -2.05
N GLU A 155 -6.93 15.83 -1.56
CA GLU A 155 -5.56 15.30 -1.41
C GLU A 155 -4.91 15.03 -2.77
N THR A 156 -5.68 14.48 -3.71
CA THR A 156 -5.23 14.30 -5.10
C THR A 156 -4.97 15.64 -5.79
N ALA A 157 -5.79 16.66 -5.50
CA ALA A 157 -5.59 18.01 -6.03
C ALA A 157 -4.36 18.69 -5.44
N LEU A 158 -4.13 18.58 -4.13
CA LEU A 158 -2.95 19.13 -3.47
C LEU A 158 -1.67 18.51 -4.02
N LEU A 159 -1.64 17.20 -4.19
CA LEU A 159 -0.48 16.53 -4.77
C LEU A 159 -0.26 16.92 -6.24
N ALA A 160 -1.33 17.00 -7.03
CA ALA A 160 -1.24 17.51 -8.41
C ALA A 160 -0.71 18.95 -8.46
N CYS A 161 -1.13 19.82 -7.54
CA CYS A 161 -0.61 21.19 -7.43
C CYS A 161 0.87 21.23 -7.03
N VAL A 162 1.29 20.39 -6.07
CA VAL A 162 2.71 20.33 -5.65
C VAL A 162 3.59 19.82 -6.78
N LEU A 163 3.18 18.76 -7.48
CA LEU A 163 3.90 18.23 -8.63
C LEU A 163 3.91 19.23 -9.80
N ALA A 164 2.79 19.93 -10.05
CA ALA A 164 2.74 21.01 -11.03
C ALA A 164 3.72 22.15 -10.68
N LEU A 165 3.79 22.57 -9.42
CA LEU A 165 4.73 23.58 -8.95
C LEU A 165 6.19 23.13 -9.11
N CYS A 166 6.51 21.88 -8.73
CA CYS A 166 7.83 21.29 -8.92
C CYS A 166 8.21 21.22 -10.41
N SER A 167 7.28 20.80 -11.27
CA SER A 167 7.49 20.73 -12.71
C SER A 167 7.71 22.12 -13.35
N ALA A 168 7.02 23.15 -12.84
CA ALA A 168 7.24 24.54 -13.26
C ALA A 168 8.62 25.06 -12.80
N ALA A 169 9.08 24.65 -11.61
CA ALA A 169 10.41 24.98 -11.12
C ALA A 169 11.53 24.31 -11.96
N VAL A 170 11.31 23.07 -12.41
CA VAL A 170 12.22 22.39 -13.36
C VAL A 170 12.27 23.13 -14.70
N ALA A 171 11.13 23.61 -15.20
CA ALA A 171 11.04 24.30 -16.49
C ALA A 171 11.76 25.65 -16.52
N LEU A 172 11.89 26.32 -15.37
CA LEU A 172 12.50 27.66 -15.24
C LEU A 172 13.92 27.64 -14.66
N GLY A 173 14.40 26.48 -14.21
CA GLY A 173 15.67 26.36 -13.49
C GLY A 173 16.87 26.07 -14.37
N GLU A 174 18.05 26.54 -13.94
CA GLU A 174 19.36 26.06 -14.42
C GLU A 174 19.48 24.53 -14.22
N PRO A 175 20.31 23.81 -14.99
CA PRO A 175 20.32 22.34 -15.01
C PRO A 175 20.61 21.70 -13.63
N ALA A 176 21.38 22.37 -12.77
CA ALA A 176 21.61 21.93 -11.39
C ALA A 176 20.34 22.05 -10.52
N VAL A 177 19.58 23.13 -10.69
CA VAL A 177 18.30 23.37 -10.00
C VAL A 177 17.23 22.39 -10.51
N ALA A 178 17.21 22.13 -11.82
CA ALA A 178 16.31 21.16 -12.44
C ALA A 178 16.53 19.73 -11.90
N ALA A 179 17.79 19.29 -11.75
CA ALA A 179 18.11 18.00 -11.15
C ALA A 179 17.64 17.91 -9.69
N GLY A 180 17.85 18.99 -8.91
CA GLY A 180 17.37 19.08 -7.53
C GLY A 180 15.84 19.05 -7.44
N ALA A 181 15.15 19.78 -8.31
CA ALA A 181 13.68 19.84 -8.33
C ALA A 181 13.05 18.48 -8.71
N LEU A 182 13.63 17.73 -9.67
CA LEU A 182 13.21 16.35 -9.98
C LEU A 182 13.43 15.39 -8.80
N ALA A 183 14.55 15.55 -8.08
CA ALA A 183 14.83 14.74 -6.88
C ALA A 183 13.82 15.03 -5.76
N VAL A 184 13.46 16.32 -5.56
CA VAL A 184 12.42 16.73 -4.62
C VAL A 184 11.06 16.16 -5.05
N GLU A 185 10.73 16.21 -6.33
CA GLU A 185 9.48 15.66 -6.87
C GLU A 185 9.32 14.17 -6.57
N LEU A 186 10.38 13.39 -6.83
CA LEU A 186 10.43 11.97 -6.51
C LEU A 186 10.35 11.72 -4.99
N LEU A 187 11.07 12.51 -4.19
CA LEU A 187 11.06 12.40 -2.74
C LEU A 187 9.66 12.69 -2.17
N VAL A 188 8.99 13.72 -2.66
CA VAL A 188 7.62 14.06 -2.29
C VAL A 188 6.67 12.90 -2.62
N TYR A 189 6.77 12.33 -3.82
CA TYR A 189 6.00 11.16 -4.21
C TYR A 189 6.23 9.96 -3.26
N LEU A 190 7.49 9.65 -2.93
CA LEU A 190 7.86 8.55 -2.05
C LEU A 190 7.40 8.78 -0.60
N LEU A 191 7.54 10.00 -0.09
CA LEU A 191 7.11 10.37 1.26
C LEU A 191 5.59 10.31 1.39
N LEU A 192 4.85 10.82 0.41
CA LEU A 192 3.38 10.78 0.43
C LEU A 192 2.89 9.34 0.31
N THR A 193 3.31 8.61 -0.72
CA THR A 193 2.83 7.24 -0.96
C THR A 193 3.28 6.27 0.13
N GLY A 194 4.55 6.33 0.55
CA GLY A 194 5.11 5.44 1.56
C GLY A 194 4.80 5.86 3.00
N GLY A 195 4.74 7.16 3.29
CA GLY A 195 4.35 7.69 4.59
C GLY A 195 2.89 7.39 4.91
N PHE A 196 2.00 7.60 3.94
CA PHE A 196 0.57 7.30 4.08
C PHE A 196 0.33 5.81 4.37
N GLU A 197 1.01 4.92 3.64
CA GLU A 197 0.88 3.47 3.83
C GLU A 197 1.33 3.03 5.24
N ARG A 198 2.46 3.56 5.72
CA ARG A 198 2.96 3.27 7.08
C ARG A 198 1.99 3.73 8.15
N LEU A 199 1.45 4.93 7.99
CA LEU A 199 0.52 5.51 8.95
C LEU A 199 -0.78 4.70 8.99
N ARG A 200 -1.33 4.37 7.82
CA ARG A 200 -2.55 3.56 7.70
C ARG A 200 -2.39 2.18 8.36
N ARG A 201 -1.31 1.45 8.04
CA ARG A 201 -1.05 0.14 8.65
C ARG A 201 -0.92 0.24 10.17
N GLY A 202 -0.30 1.30 10.67
CA GLY A 202 -0.21 1.57 12.10
C GLY A 202 -1.59 1.71 12.75
N PHE A 203 -2.50 2.47 12.14
CA PHE A 203 -3.86 2.64 12.63
C PHE A 203 -4.67 1.33 12.56
N GLU A 204 -4.57 0.57 11.46
CA GLU A 204 -5.24 -0.73 11.30
C GLU A 204 -4.80 -1.70 12.39
N THR A 205 -3.48 -1.87 12.58
CA THR A 205 -2.93 -2.75 13.62
C THR A 205 -3.33 -2.30 15.03
N SER A 206 -3.32 -0.98 15.30
CA SER A 206 -3.74 -0.46 16.59
C SER A 206 -5.23 -0.70 16.86
N THR A 207 -6.07 -0.57 15.84
CA THR A 207 -7.52 -0.78 15.94
C THR A 207 -7.82 -2.26 16.17
N GLU A 208 -7.18 -3.16 15.43
CA GLU A 208 -7.32 -4.61 15.62
C GLU A 208 -6.90 -5.05 17.02
N ARG A 209 -5.77 -4.55 17.53
CA ARG A 209 -5.32 -4.84 18.91
C ARG A 209 -6.32 -4.35 19.95
N PHE A 210 -6.82 -3.13 19.79
CA PHE A 210 -7.82 -2.58 20.69
C PHE A 210 -9.12 -3.40 20.67
N GLN A 211 -9.60 -3.77 19.49
CA GLN A 211 -10.79 -4.62 19.34
C GLN A 211 -10.58 -5.99 19.99
N GLN A 212 -9.41 -6.61 19.79
CA GLN A 212 -9.07 -7.91 20.38
C GLN A 212 -9.00 -7.83 21.90
N GLU A 213 -8.40 -6.77 22.46
CA GLU A 213 -8.30 -6.58 23.91
C GLU A 213 -9.66 -6.35 24.56
N VAL A 214 -10.54 -5.55 23.93
CA VAL A 214 -11.91 -5.35 24.40
C VAL A 214 -12.68 -6.66 24.39
N LEU A 215 -12.57 -7.44 23.30
CA LEU A 215 -13.27 -8.71 23.17
C LEU A 215 -12.76 -9.76 24.18
N SER A 216 -11.45 -9.81 24.43
CA SER A 216 -10.87 -10.74 25.41
C SER A 216 -11.35 -10.43 26.82
N ARG A 217 -11.34 -9.15 27.22
CA ARG A 217 -11.84 -8.73 28.54
C ARG A 217 -13.32 -9.08 28.73
N GLN A 218 -14.15 -8.82 27.72
CA GLN A 218 -15.57 -9.17 27.75
C GLN A 218 -15.79 -10.68 27.87
N TYR A 219 -14.97 -11.48 27.17
CA TYR A 219 -15.04 -12.92 27.27
C TYR A 219 -14.66 -13.43 28.67
N ASP A 220 -13.62 -12.87 29.27
CA ASP A 220 -13.18 -13.24 30.64
C ASP A 220 -14.22 -12.85 31.69
N GLU A 221 -14.83 -11.68 31.56
CA GLU A 221 -15.90 -11.21 32.45
C GLU A 221 -17.14 -12.12 32.36
N ILE A 222 -17.59 -12.44 31.14
CA ILE A 222 -18.71 -13.37 30.92
C ILE A 222 -18.39 -14.76 31.48
N ARG A 223 -17.15 -15.24 31.28
CA ARG A 223 -16.70 -16.52 31.82
C ARG A 223 -16.76 -16.53 33.34
N SER A 224 -16.29 -15.48 34.01
CA SER A 224 -16.35 -15.34 35.46
C SER A 224 -17.79 -15.42 35.95
N ILE A 225 -18.66 -14.56 35.39
CA ILE A 225 -20.09 -14.49 35.73
C ILE A 225 -20.79 -15.85 35.51
N TYR A 226 -20.45 -16.57 34.43
CA TYR A 226 -20.99 -17.90 34.15
C TYR A 226 -20.56 -18.93 35.21
N LEU A 227 -19.29 -18.92 35.62
CA LEU A 227 -18.77 -19.83 36.64
C LEU A 227 -19.44 -19.56 38.00
N ASP A 228 -19.61 -18.29 38.36
CA ASP A 228 -20.30 -17.89 39.60
C ASP A 228 -21.76 -18.35 39.59
N MET A 229 -22.50 -18.10 38.51
CA MET A 229 -23.86 -18.59 38.35
C MET A 229 -23.95 -20.12 38.38
N ARG A 230 -22.94 -20.83 37.84
CA ARG A 230 -22.87 -22.29 37.92
C ARG A 230 -22.66 -22.75 39.36
N GLY A 231 -21.81 -22.06 40.11
CA GLY A 231 -21.61 -22.28 41.55
C GLY A 231 -22.93 -22.13 42.32
N TRP A 232 -23.63 -21.01 42.13
CA TRP A 232 -24.92 -20.77 42.79
C TRP A 232 -25.97 -21.84 42.49
N ARG A 233 -26.05 -22.34 41.25
CA ARG A 233 -26.97 -23.44 40.92
C ARG A 233 -26.63 -24.72 41.68
N HIS A 234 -25.35 -25.04 41.82
CA HIS A 234 -24.91 -26.22 42.55
C HIS A 234 -25.21 -26.09 44.05
N ASP A 235 -24.90 -24.95 44.64
CA ASP A 235 -25.15 -24.69 46.06
C ASP A 235 -26.64 -24.69 46.37
N TYR A 236 -27.46 -24.09 45.50
CA TYR A 236 -28.91 -24.14 45.61
C TYR A 236 -29.45 -25.58 45.55
N HIS A 237 -28.94 -26.41 44.64
CA HIS A 237 -29.33 -27.81 44.53
C HIS A 237 -28.96 -28.59 45.80
N ASN A 238 -27.76 -28.35 46.34
CA ASN A 238 -27.29 -28.97 47.57
C ASN A 238 -28.16 -28.55 48.79
N HIS A 239 -28.46 -27.26 48.93
CA HIS A 239 -29.35 -26.78 49.98
C HIS A 239 -30.74 -27.43 49.92
N LEU A 240 -31.31 -27.60 48.73
CA LEU A 240 -32.57 -28.33 48.57
C LEU A 240 -32.46 -29.82 48.91
N GLN A 241 -31.36 -30.47 48.59
CA GLN A 241 -31.14 -31.88 48.95
C GLN A 241 -31.09 -32.04 50.47
N VAL A 242 -30.37 -31.17 51.18
CA VAL A 242 -30.33 -31.16 52.65
C VAL A 242 -31.72 -30.96 53.22
N MET A 243 -32.47 -29.95 52.78
CA MET A 243 -33.84 -29.72 53.25
C MET A 243 -34.76 -30.92 52.99
N LYS A 244 -34.64 -31.59 51.85
CA LYS A 244 -35.39 -32.81 51.54
C LYS A 244 -35.01 -33.98 52.45
N ALA A 245 -33.72 -34.14 52.76
CA ALA A 245 -33.23 -35.17 53.67
C ALA A 245 -33.73 -34.94 55.11
N ASP A 246 -33.68 -33.70 55.60
CA ASP A 246 -34.19 -33.34 56.93
C ASP A 246 -35.69 -33.63 57.06
N LEU A 247 -36.48 -33.30 56.03
CA LEU A 247 -37.91 -33.63 55.99
C LEU A 247 -38.17 -35.15 55.94
N ALA A 248 -37.33 -35.92 55.23
CA ALA A 248 -37.46 -37.38 55.16
C ALA A 248 -37.04 -38.09 56.46
N GLN A 249 -36.02 -37.58 57.16
CA GLN A 249 -35.60 -38.07 58.48
C GLN A 249 -36.65 -37.77 59.55
N GLY A 250 -37.28 -36.59 59.50
CA GLY A 250 -38.42 -36.25 60.36
C GLY A 250 -39.64 -37.15 60.16
N PHE A 251 -39.78 -37.77 58.97
CA PHE A 251 -40.87 -38.69 58.65
C PHE A 251 -40.61 -40.16 59.01
N SER A 252 -39.36 -40.56 59.31
CA SER A 252 -38.96 -41.98 59.41
C SER A 252 -38.58 -42.49 60.80
N GLY A 253 -38.70 -41.69 61.87
CA GLY A 253 -38.73 -42.27 63.22
C GLY A 253 -38.38 -41.34 64.36
N HIS A 254 -39.12 -41.48 65.46
CA HIS A 254 -38.63 -41.23 66.81
C HIS A 254 -37.17 -41.68 66.96
N ALA A 255 -36.23 -40.76 67.20
CA ALA A 255 -35.15 -40.89 68.20
C ALA A 255 -34.17 -39.69 68.17
N THR A 256 -34.33 -38.82 69.18
CA THR A 256 -33.31 -38.02 69.91
C THR A 256 -32.41 -37.00 69.16
N PRO A 257 -32.27 -35.76 69.69
CA PRO A 257 -31.45 -34.71 69.08
C PRO A 257 -29.97 -34.89 69.44
N LYS A 258 -29.07 -34.77 68.45
CA LYS A 258 -27.65 -34.52 68.67
C LYS A 258 -27.31 -33.10 68.21
N ASN A 259 -27.00 -32.24 69.18
CA ASN A 259 -26.43 -30.91 69.00
C ASN A 259 -25.08 -31.02 68.26
N HIS A 260 -25.00 -30.46 67.06
CA HIS A 260 -23.73 -30.01 66.50
C HIS A 260 -23.81 -28.50 66.25
N ALA A 261 -22.99 -27.80 67.03
CA ALA A 261 -22.88 -26.35 67.08
C ALA A 261 -22.47 -25.76 65.73
N HIS A 262 -23.03 -24.59 65.45
CA HIS A 262 -22.61 -23.64 64.43
C HIS A 262 -21.08 -23.51 64.32
N ALA A 263 -20.56 -23.61 63.10
CA ALA A 263 -19.30 -23.00 62.71
C ALA A 263 -19.60 -21.86 61.70
N PRO A 264 -18.93 -20.70 61.81
CA PRO A 264 -19.31 -19.50 61.06
C PRO A 264 -18.87 -19.58 59.60
N ALA A 265 -19.68 -18.97 58.73
CA ALA A 265 -19.41 -18.79 57.32
C ALA A 265 -18.16 -17.90 57.12
N HIS A 266 -17.13 -18.44 56.49
CA HIS A 266 -16.03 -17.64 55.96
C HIS A 266 -16.46 -17.00 54.64
N HIS A 267 -16.88 -15.72 54.72
CA HIS A 267 -16.82 -14.81 53.58
C HIS A 267 -15.35 -14.65 53.18
N GLN A 268 -14.93 -15.29 52.09
CA GLN A 268 -13.73 -14.87 51.37
C GLN A 268 -14.10 -13.70 50.47
N THR A 269 -13.73 -12.50 50.93
CA THR A 269 -13.59 -11.31 50.10
C THR A 269 -12.46 -11.56 49.09
N ALA A 270 -12.83 -11.89 47.86
CA ALA A 270 -11.90 -11.82 46.73
C ALA A 270 -11.69 -10.34 46.39
N GLY A 271 -10.51 -9.83 46.75
CA GLY A 271 -10.03 -8.52 46.37
C GLY A 271 -8.92 -8.63 45.33
N ARG A 272 -8.99 -7.68 44.38
CA ARG A 272 -8.06 -7.30 43.29
C ARG A 272 -8.17 -8.06 41.97
#